data_AF-A0A1Y4UD46-F1
#
_entry.id   AF-A0A1Y4UD46-F1
#
_cell.length_a   1.000
_cell.length_b   1.000
_cell.length_c   1.000
_cell.angle_alpha   90.00
_cell.angle_beta   90.00
_cell.angle_gamma   90.00
#
_symmetry.space_group_name_H-M   'P 1'
#
loop_
_entity.id
_entity.type
_entity.pdbx_description
1 polymer ?
#
loop_
_entity_poly.entity_id
_entity_poly.type
_entity_poly.pdbx_seq_one_letter_code
_entity_poly.pdbx_strand_id
1 'polypeptide(L)'
;MEICYGKKYFGKWKIYWRCIVTENIIVDFLSGKRGTNDGVLPKYYVQEDYEPIISREDFYRVKEEKQRRAELRKGIEDNIGWNSKYSVKYVLTNVLFCGECDRPYRRQVWKTKAVWRCSNRLKNVTIYFKNSSTINEKDLHECIL
;
A
#
# COMPACT_ATOMS: atom_id res chain seq x y z
N MET A 1 -21.13 1.06 -8.78
CA MET A 1 -21.52 1.54 -7.43
C MET A 1 -20.40 2.40 -6.88
N GLU A 2 -20.61 3.71 -6.76
CA GLU A 2 -19.59 4.64 -6.26
C GLU A 2 -19.73 4.84 -4.76
N ILE A 3 -18.94 4.11 -3.97
CA ILE A 3 -18.87 4.33 -2.52
C ILE A 3 -17.84 5.44 -2.27
N CYS A 4 -18.31 6.67 -2.10
CA CYS A 4 -17.47 7.82 -1.73
C CYS A 4 -17.06 7.73 -0.25
N TYR A 5 -16.08 6.86 0.04
CA TYR A 5 -15.51 6.76 1.39
C TYR A 5 -14.76 8.04 1.76
N GLY A 6 -15.33 8.74 2.74
CA GLY A 6 -14.56 9.57 3.65
C GLY A 6 -15.16 9.47 5.04
N LYS A 7 -14.38 8.98 6.00
CA LYS A 7 -14.60 9.21 7.44
C LYS A 7 -13.36 9.96 7.94
N LYS A 8 -13.56 10.95 8.81
CA LYS A 8 -12.50 11.84 9.30
C LYS A 8 -12.60 12.02 10.80
N TYR A 9 -12.09 11.04 11.53
CA TYR A 9 -11.83 11.13 12.95
C TYR A 9 -10.42 11.70 13.15
N PHE A 10 -10.27 12.66 14.07
CA PHE A 10 -8.98 13.19 14.53
C PHE A 10 -7.96 13.59 13.44
N GLY A 11 -8.33 14.53 12.57
CA GLY A 11 -7.37 15.42 11.89
C GLY A 11 -7.19 15.23 10.37
N LYS A 12 -7.81 16.14 9.60
CA LYS A 12 -7.11 16.82 8.48
C LYS A 12 -7.92 17.00 7.17
N TRP A 13 -8.04 15.99 6.29
CA TRP A 13 -8.56 16.17 4.90
C TRP A 13 -9.98 15.61 4.63
N LYS A 14 -10.86 16.40 3.98
CA LYS A 14 -12.18 16.02 3.40
C LYS A 14 -12.15 16.47 1.92
N ILE A 15 -12.70 15.70 0.98
CA ILE A 15 -13.04 16.16 -0.37
C ILE A 15 -14.25 15.32 -0.80
N TYR A 16 -15.41 15.93 -1.07
CA TYR A 16 -16.53 15.21 -1.66
C TYR A 16 -17.36 16.12 -2.55
N TRP A 17 -18.12 15.44 -3.39
CA TRP A 17 -19.06 15.93 -4.41
C TRP A 17 -20.45 15.35 -4.20
N ARG A 18 -20.54 14.34 -3.33
CA ARG A 18 -21.59 13.36 -3.22
C ARG A 18 -21.56 12.80 -1.80
N CYS A 19 -22.68 12.88 -1.11
CA CYS A 19 -22.86 12.47 0.28
C CYS A 19 -23.98 11.41 0.35
N ILE A 20 -23.87 10.47 1.29
CA ILE A 20 -24.99 9.61 1.69
C ILE A 20 -25.52 10.16 3.00
N VAL A 21 -26.69 10.79 2.95
CA VAL A 21 -27.42 11.20 4.14
C VAL A 21 -28.11 9.95 4.70
N THR A 22 -27.99 9.73 6.01
CA THR A 22 -28.44 8.56 6.81
C THR A 22 -27.62 7.26 6.73
N GLU A 23 -26.34 7.25 6.34
CA GLU A 23 -25.52 6.00 6.39
C GLU A 23 -25.46 5.35 7.80
N ASN A 24 -25.44 6.17 8.86
CA ASN A 24 -25.35 5.72 10.25
C ASN A 24 -26.50 6.35 11.06
N ILE A 25 -27.16 5.57 11.92
CA ILE A 25 -28.25 6.02 12.80
C ILE A 25 -27.86 5.87 14.27
N ILE A 26 -28.57 6.58 15.15
CA ILE A 26 -28.53 6.32 16.59
C ILE A 26 -29.42 5.10 16.84
N VAL A 27 -28.82 3.98 17.26
CA VAL A 27 -29.53 2.72 17.54
C VAL A 27 -30.14 2.75 18.95
N ASP A 28 -29.46 3.42 19.88
CA ASP A 28 -29.91 3.63 21.25
C ASP A 28 -29.65 5.09 21.65
N PHE A 29 -30.74 5.80 21.95
CA PHE A 29 -30.73 7.22 22.30
C PHE A 29 -30.22 7.49 23.72
N LEU A 30 -30.33 6.51 24.64
CA LEU A 30 -29.87 6.64 26.03
C LEU A 30 -28.35 6.43 26.13
N SER A 31 -27.80 5.47 25.39
CA SER A 31 -26.34 5.22 25.38
C SER A 31 -25.59 5.96 24.25
N GLY A 32 -26.28 6.70 23.39
CA GLY A 32 -25.69 7.43 22.27
C GLY A 32 -25.02 6.54 21.20
N LYS A 33 -25.28 5.23 21.23
CA LYS A 33 -24.66 4.25 20.32
C LYS A 33 -25.12 4.49 18.89
N ARG A 34 -24.14 4.66 18.00
CA ARG A 34 -24.36 4.75 16.55
C ARG A 34 -24.10 3.41 15.90
N GLY A 35 -24.99 3.01 14.99
CA GLY A 35 -24.87 1.81 14.18
C GLY A 35 -25.09 2.11 12.70
N THR A 36 -24.77 1.16 11.83
CA THR A 36 -25.09 1.24 10.41
C THR A 36 -26.61 1.28 10.22
N ASN A 37 -27.07 2.10 9.29
CA ASN A 37 -28.46 2.09 8.89
C ASN A 37 -28.72 0.91 7.94
N ASP A 38 -29.12 -0.24 8.44
CA ASP A 38 -29.36 -1.44 7.62
C ASP A 38 -30.77 -1.46 6.99
N GLY A 39 -31.24 -0.30 6.53
CA GLY A 39 -32.56 -0.12 5.90
C GLY A 39 -33.65 0.43 6.84
N VAL A 40 -33.30 0.77 8.08
CA VAL A 40 -34.21 1.33 9.09
C VAL A 40 -34.71 2.73 8.71
N LEU A 41 -33.85 3.55 8.08
CA LEU A 41 -34.23 4.82 7.47
C LEU A 41 -33.90 4.83 5.97
N PRO A 42 -34.66 5.55 5.13
CA PRO A 42 -34.29 5.80 3.75
C PRO A 42 -32.91 6.46 3.64
N LYS A 43 -32.06 5.94 2.74
CA LYS A 43 -30.75 6.51 2.41
C LYS A 43 -30.87 7.39 1.19
N TYR A 44 -30.53 8.66 1.34
CA TYR A 44 -30.56 9.62 0.24
C TYR A 44 -29.15 9.91 -0.25
N TYR A 45 -28.95 9.82 -1.56
CA TYR A 45 -27.77 10.37 -2.22
C TYR A 45 -28.02 11.85 -2.47
N VAL A 46 -27.18 12.71 -1.90
CA VAL A 46 -27.20 14.14 -2.20
C VAL A 46 -25.90 14.47 -2.95
N GLN A 47 -26.02 15.30 -3.98
CA GLN A 47 -24.92 15.74 -4.83
C GLN A 47 -24.78 17.25 -4.67
N GLU A 48 -23.54 17.75 -4.69
CA GLU A 48 -23.24 19.18 -4.78
C GLU A 48 -23.71 20.04 -3.58
N ASP A 49 -23.82 19.45 -2.38
CA ASP A 49 -24.15 20.14 -1.11
C ASP A 49 -23.22 21.32 -0.74
N TYR A 50 -21.99 21.35 -1.27
CA TYR A 50 -20.99 22.36 -0.95
C TYR A 50 -19.94 22.49 -2.05
N GLU A 51 -19.28 23.66 -2.10
CA GLU A 51 -18.19 23.93 -3.01
C GLU A 51 -17.01 22.96 -2.76
N PRO A 52 -16.49 22.30 -3.81
CA PRO A 52 -15.46 21.28 -3.68
C PRO A 52 -14.06 21.88 -3.41
N ILE A 53 -13.18 21.10 -2.78
CA ILE A 53 -11.81 21.56 -2.46
C ILE A 53 -10.82 21.41 -3.64
N ILE A 54 -11.15 20.58 -4.62
CA ILE A 54 -10.40 20.38 -5.89
C ILE A 54 -11.42 20.28 -7.03
N SER A 55 -11.01 20.23 -8.31
CA SER A 55 -11.92 19.99 -9.44
C SER A 55 -12.34 18.51 -9.55
N ARG A 56 -13.46 18.21 -10.25
CA ARG A 56 -13.88 16.80 -10.47
C ARG A 56 -12.83 16.10 -11.32
N GLU A 57 -12.38 16.82 -12.33
CA GLU A 57 -11.42 16.45 -13.35
C GLU A 57 -10.11 16.02 -12.68
N ASP A 58 -9.59 16.81 -11.74
CA ASP A 58 -8.36 16.48 -11.01
C ASP A 58 -8.55 15.34 -10.01
N PHE A 59 -9.74 15.22 -9.39
CA PHE A 59 -10.06 14.04 -8.56
C PHE A 59 -10.02 12.75 -9.39
N TYR A 60 -10.64 12.74 -10.58
CA TYR A 60 -10.64 11.58 -11.47
C TYR A 60 -9.25 11.30 -12.03
N ARG A 61 -8.50 12.31 -12.51
CA ARG A 61 -7.09 12.17 -12.93
C ARG A 61 -6.21 11.55 -11.84
N VAL A 62 -6.34 12.00 -10.60
CA VAL A 62 -5.58 11.44 -9.46
C VAL A 62 -6.03 10.00 -9.14
N LYS A 63 -7.31 9.67 -9.32
CA LYS A 63 -7.85 8.31 -9.14
C LYS A 63 -7.31 7.37 -10.22
N GLU A 64 -7.32 7.79 -11.48
CA GLU A 64 -6.75 7.06 -12.63
C GLU A 64 -5.24 6.85 -12.47
N GLU A 65 -4.46 7.88 -12.12
CA GLU A 65 -3.02 7.73 -11.89
C GLU A 65 -2.71 6.82 -10.69
N LYS A 66 -3.53 6.85 -9.63
CA LYS A 66 -3.42 5.88 -8.51
C LYS A 66 -3.71 4.45 -8.98
N GLN A 67 -4.72 4.26 -9.82
CA GLN A 67 -5.06 2.95 -10.38
C GLN A 67 -3.96 2.44 -11.32
N ARG A 68 -3.52 3.25 -12.28
CA ARG A 68 -2.41 2.94 -13.20
C ARG A 68 -1.12 2.57 -12.46
N ARG A 69 -0.78 3.29 -11.37
CA ARG A 69 0.36 2.95 -10.49
C ARG A 69 0.17 1.64 -9.74
N ALA A 70 -1.06 1.21 -9.45
CA ALA A 70 -1.33 -0.09 -8.83
C ALA A 70 -1.26 -1.23 -9.86
N GLU A 71 -1.78 -1.02 -11.07
CA GLU A 71 -1.74 -1.98 -12.17
C GLU A 71 -0.32 -2.24 -12.67
N LEU A 72 0.48 -1.19 -12.87
CA LEU A 72 1.90 -1.33 -13.24
C LEU A 72 2.70 -2.13 -12.20
N ARG A 73 2.35 -2.00 -10.91
CA ARG A 73 2.96 -2.82 -9.85
C ARG A 73 2.54 -4.27 -9.94
N LYS A 74 1.25 -4.58 -10.15
CA LYS A 74 0.78 -5.96 -10.33
C LYS A 74 1.58 -6.69 -11.42
N GLY A 75 1.74 -6.07 -12.59
CA GLY A 75 2.55 -6.67 -13.67
C GLY A 75 3.98 -7.02 -13.27
N ILE A 76 4.64 -6.20 -12.44
CA ILE A 76 5.98 -6.50 -11.89
C ILE A 76 5.92 -7.58 -10.80
N GLU A 77 4.91 -7.51 -9.92
CA GLU A 77 4.69 -8.45 -8.82
C GLU A 77 4.35 -9.85 -9.31
N ASP A 78 3.60 -9.99 -10.41
CA ASP A 78 3.21 -11.26 -11.03
C ASP A 78 4.41 -11.93 -11.71
N ASN A 79 5.24 -11.18 -12.44
CA ASN A 79 6.46 -11.70 -13.08
C ASN A 79 7.52 -12.16 -12.06
N ILE A 80 7.73 -11.41 -10.98
CA ILE A 80 8.77 -11.70 -9.96
C ILE A 80 8.18 -12.56 -8.81
N GLY A 81 6.87 -12.78 -8.80
CA GLY A 81 6.11 -13.44 -7.73
C GLY A 81 6.31 -12.78 -6.36
N TRP A 82 6.57 -11.47 -6.30
CA TRP A 82 7.09 -10.78 -5.12
C TRP A 82 6.53 -9.36 -4.94
N ASN A 83 5.59 -9.20 -3.99
CA ASN A 83 5.12 -7.90 -3.53
C ASN A 83 5.98 -7.39 -2.36
N SER A 84 6.92 -6.48 -2.64
CA SER A 84 7.31 -5.50 -1.64
C SER A 84 7.49 -4.12 -2.25
N LYS A 85 6.71 -3.16 -1.72
CA LYS A 85 6.85 -1.73 -2.00
C LYS A 85 8.32 -1.32 -1.83
N TYR A 86 8.88 -0.63 -2.82
CA TYR A 86 10.20 0.00 -2.67
C TYR A 86 10.16 0.93 -1.45
N SER A 87 10.94 0.58 -0.43
CA SER A 87 11.06 1.39 0.78
C SER A 87 12.34 2.19 0.65
N VAL A 88 12.20 3.52 0.57
CA VAL A 88 13.32 4.49 0.50
C VAL A 88 14.26 4.36 1.72
N LYS A 89 13.89 3.57 2.73
CA LYS A 89 14.71 3.22 3.91
C LYS A 89 16.09 2.64 3.55
N TYR A 90 16.23 1.89 2.45
CA TYR A 90 17.54 1.43 1.97
C TYR A 90 17.58 1.43 0.44
N VAL A 91 18.61 2.08 -0.14
CA VAL A 91 18.77 2.33 -1.58
C VAL A 91 18.74 1.05 -2.42
N LEU A 92 19.34 -0.04 -1.93
CA LEU A 92 19.48 -1.31 -2.67
C LEU A 92 18.23 -2.21 -2.62
N THR A 93 17.15 -1.78 -1.95
CA THR A 93 15.91 -2.56 -1.82
C THR A 93 15.25 -2.74 -3.20
N ASN A 94 14.92 -3.98 -3.58
CA ASN A 94 14.39 -4.31 -4.92
C ASN A 94 15.29 -3.92 -6.11
N VAL A 95 16.56 -3.58 -5.88
CA VAL A 95 17.56 -3.34 -6.95
C VAL A 95 18.43 -4.57 -7.16
N LEU A 96 18.80 -5.25 -6.06
CA LEU A 96 19.62 -6.46 -6.09
C LEU A 96 18.76 -7.72 -6.28
N PHE A 97 19.07 -8.52 -7.30
CA PHE A 97 18.38 -9.78 -7.63
C PHE A 97 19.33 -10.98 -7.57
N CYS A 98 18.77 -12.18 -7.35
CA CYS A 98 19.53 -13.42 -7.22
C CYS A 98 19.55 -14.20 -8.52
N GLY A 99 20.69 -14.27 -9.23
CA GLY A 99 20.82 -14.98 -10.50
C GLY A 99 20.56 -16.50 -10.50
N GLU A 100 20.35 -17.13 -9.33
CA GLU A 100 19.85 -18.52 -9.26
C GLU A 100 18.32 -18.64 -9.24
N CYS A 101 17.56 -17.59 -8.87
CA CYS A 101 16.12 -17.73 -8.59
C CYS A 101 15.26 -16.47 -8.85
N ASP A 102 15.87 -15.42 -9.39
CA ASP A 102 15.30 -14.11 -9.75
C ASP A 102 14.50 -13.40 -8.65
N ARG A 103 14.63 -13.85 -7.40
CA ARG A 103 14.06 -13.18 -6.24
C ARG A 103 15.01 -12.09 -5.73
N PRO A 104 14.48 -10.95 -5.23
CA PRO A 104 15.31 -9.88 -4.74
C PRO A 104 16.10 -10.30 -3.50
N TYR A 105 17.29 -9.71 -3.33
CA TYR A 105 18.04 -9.75 -2.09
C TYR A 105 17.36 -8.87 -1.03
N ARG A 106 17.50 -9.28 0.23
CA ARG A 106 17.00 -8.57 1.41
C ARG A 106 18.14 -8.27 2.35
N ARG A 107 18.19 -7.02 2.83
CA ARG A 107 19.02 -6.61 3.96
C ARG A 107 18.63 -7.37 5.22
N GLN A 108 19.62 -7.85 5.95
CA GLN A 108 19.52 -8.47 7.27
C GLN A 108 20.59 -7.82 8.17
N VAL A 109 20.31 -7.71 9.46
CA VAL A 109 21.28 -7.18 10.44
C VAL A 109 21.65 -8.30 11.40
N TRP A 110 22.94 -8.61 11.48
CA TRP A 110 23.52 -9.67 12.30
C TRP A 110 24.44 -9.04 13.34
N LYS A 111 23.96 -8.93 14.59
CA LYS A 111 24.60 -8.20 15.69
C LYS A 111 24.86 -6.72 15.30
N THR A 112 26.01 -6.45 14.69
CA THR A 112 26.47 -5.12 14.25
C THR A 112 26.73 -5.03 12.74
N LYS A 113 26.67 -6.13 11.99
CA LYS A 113 26.95 -6.17 10.55
C LYS A 113 25.66 -6.23 9.74
N ALA A 114 25.58 -5.42 8.69
CA ALA A 114 24.50 -5.50 7.71
C ALA A 114 24.95 -6.35 6.52
N VAL A 115 24.13 -7.33 6.16
CA VAL A 115 24.37 -8.26 5.06
C VAL A 115 23.14 -8.37 4.18
N TRP A 116 23.35 -8.57 2.89
CA TRP A 116 22.29 -8.80 1.92
C TRP A 116 22.27 -10.29 1.56
N ARG A 117 21.08 -10.90 1.60
CA ARG A 117 20.87 -12.32 1.28
C ARG A 117 19.64 -12.52 0.41
N CYS A 118 19.68 -13.50 -0.48
CA CYS A 118 18.53 -13.92 -1.29
C CYS A 118 17.29 -14.17 -0.42
N SER A 119 16.16 -13.53 -0.77
CA SER A 119 14.90 -13.63 -0.04
C SER A 119 14.32 -15.04 -0.01
N ASN A 120 14.56 -15.85 -1.05
CA ASN A 120 14.10 -17.24 -1.11
C ASN A 120 14.89 -18.14 -0.14
N ARG A 121 16.23 -18.00 -0.12
CA ARG A 121 17.13 -18.72 0.81
C ARG A 121 16.87 -18.36 2.28
N LEU A 122 16.35 -17.16 2.56
CA LEU A 122 15.90 -16.76 3.90
C LEU A 122 14.56 -17.40 4.32
N LYS A 123 13.69 -17.77 3.37
CA LYS A 123 12.38 -18.38 3.65
C LYS A 123 12.43 -19.91 3.68
N ASN A 124 13.00 -20.51 2.64
CA ASN A 124 12.89 -21.94 2.35
C ASN A 124 14.15 -22.74 2.74
N VAL A 125 15.10 -22.10 3.41
CA VAL A 125 16.41 -22.66 3.78
C VAL A 125 17.20 -23.09 2.52
N THR A 126 18.43 -23.59 2.67
CA THR A 126 19.37 -23.86 1.57
C THR A 126 19.05 -25.14 0.76
N ILE A 127 17.77 -25.52 0.66
CA ILE A 127 17.34 -26.77 -0.01
C ILE A 127 17.56 -26.66 -1.53
N TYR A 128 17.14 -25.54 -2.13
CA TYR A 128 17.10 -25.35 -3.58
C TYR A 128 18.23 -24.44 -4.12
N PHE A 129 18.68 -23.45 -3.33
CA PHE A 129 19.58 -22.38 -3.80
C PHE A 129 20.84 -22.32 -2.94
N LYS A 130 21.86 -23.09 -3.35
CA LYS A 130 23.08 -23.34 -2.58
C LYS A 130 24.17 -22.30 -2.81
N ASN A 131 24.29 -21.73 -4.02
CA ASN A 131 25.40 -20.83 -4.36
C ASN A 131 25.03 -19.35 -4.20
N SER A 132 23.77 -19.01 -3.93
CA SER A 132 23.35 -17.63 -3.56
C SER A 132 24.12 -17.10 -2.34
N SER A 133 25.12 -16.28 -2.60
CA SER A 133 26.08 -15.77 -1.63
C SER A 133 25.44 -14.84 -0.59
N THR A 134 26.14 -14.68 0.54
CA THR A 134 25.83 -13.63 1.52
C THR A 134 26.81 -12.49 1.26
N ILE A 135 26.32 -11.31 0.91
CA ILE A 135 27.17 -10.16 0.54
C ILE A 135 27.12 -9.14 1.69
N ASN A 136 28.24 -8.54 2.11
CA ASN A 136 28.16 -7.47 3.11
C ASN A 136 27.67 -6.18 2.44
N GLU A 137 26.99 -5.33 3.22
CA GLU A 137 26.52 -4.04 2.72
C GLU A 137 27.67 -3.08 2.36
N LYS A 138 28.83 -3.20 3.02
CA LYS A 138 30.03 -2.41 2.71
C LYS A 138 30.54 -2.72 1.31
N ASP A 139 30.81 -4.00 1.04
CA ASP A 139 31.30 -4.50 -0.25
C ASP A 139 30.37 -4.07 -1.41
N LEU A 140 29.06 -4.09 -1.18
CA LEU A 140 28.06 -3.58 -2.15
C LEU A 140 28.15 -2.07 -2.37
N HIS A 141 28.37 -1.27 -1.33
CA HIS A 141 28.54 0.17 -1.48
C HIS A 141 29.86 0.50 -2.20
N GLU A 142 30.95 -0.22 -1.90
CA GLU A 142 32.25 -0.06 -2.56
C GLU A 142 32.22 -0.43 -4.05
N CYS A 143 31.33 -1.34 -4.47
CA CYS A 143 31.15 -1.70 -5.89
C CYS A 143 30.21 -0.76 -6.69
N ILE A 144 29.56 0.20 -6.02
CA ILE A 144 28.54 1.10 -6.63
C ILE A 144 29.01 2.56 -6.68
N LEU A 145 30.08 2.88 -5.95
CA LEU A 145 30.75 4.19 -5.89
C LEU A 145 31.91 4.27 -6.90
#